data_AF-A0A7S3ZCM3-F1
#
_entry.id   AF-A0A7S3ZCM3-F1
#
_cell.length_a   1.000
_cell.length_b   1.000
_cell.length_c   1.000
_cell.angle_alpha   90.00
_cell.angle_beta   90.00
_cell.angle_gamma   90.00
#
_symmetry.space_group_name_H-M   'P 1'
#
loop_
_entity.id
_entity.type
_entity.pdbx_description
1 polymer ?
#
loop_
_entity_poly.entity_id
_entity_poly.type
_entity_poly.pdbx_seq_one_letter_code
_entity_poly.pdbx_strand_id
1 'polypeptide(L)'
;IIEYTSHNETAVCNLASIVLPTFVNHPTITQEEEEAEDYTPPPRGEGATFDFQRLFEIAKVVTRNLNKVIDLNKYPVPEARYSNLRHRPMGIGVQGLADMFIEMGLPFNSESARELNRDVFETIYFAAITASCEIAEKD
;
A
#
# COMPACT_ATOMS: atom_id res chain seq x y z
N ILE A 1 12.40 -7.99 7.21
CA ILE A 1 11.78 -7.65 8.51
C ILE A 1 12.89 -7.48 9.52
N ILE A 2 12.80 -6.44 10.36
CA ILE A 2 13.80 -6.15 11.40
C ILE A 2 13.03 -6.01 12.70
N GLU A 3 13.08 -7.03 13.54
CA GLU A 3 12.32 -7.14 14.78
C GLU A 3 13.21 -7.76 15.87
N TYR A 4 12.92 -7.46 17.14
CA TYR A 4 13.67 -7.97 18.29
C TYR A 4 13.43 -9.47 18.50
N THR A 5 14.48 -10.22 18.83
CA THR A 5 14.41 -11.64 19.19
C THR A 5 15.23 -11.93 20.44
N SER A 6 14.79 -12.92 21.24
CA SER A 6 15.54 -13.41 22.40
C SER A 6 15.31 -14.91 22.60
N HIS A 7 15.92 -15.51 23.63
CA HIS A 7 15.67 -16.91 23.97
C HIS A 7 14.18 -17.25 24.15
N ASN A 8 13.39 -16.29 24.65
CA ASN A 8 11.96 -16.47 24.93
C ASN A 8 11.05 -15.75 23.92
N GLU A 9 11.61 -15.11 22.89
CA GLU A 9 10.86 -14.31 21.92
C GLU A 9 11.31 -14.63 20.49
N THR A 10 10.43 -15.29 19.74
CA THR A 10 10.57 -15.46 18.29
C THR A 10 9.72 -14.41 17.60
N ALA A 11 10.36 -13.45 16.94
CA ALA A 11 9.66 -12.39 16.19
C ALA A 11 8.78 -12.98 15.09
N VAL A 12 7.60 -12.38 14.89
CA VAL A 12 6.63 -12.77 13.86
C VAL A 12 6.07 -11.51 13.23
N CYS A 13 6.07 -11.47 11.90
CA CYS A 13 5.50 -10.35 11.16
C CYS A 13 4.36 -10.82 10.27
N ASN A 14 3.23 -10.11 10.33
CA ASN A 14 2.11 -10.33 9.41
C ASN A 14 2.24 -9.38 8.23
N LEU A 15 2.18 -9.92 7.01
CA LEU A 15 2.47 -9.18 5.77
C LEU A 15 1.23 -9.02 4.89
N ALA A 16 1.07 -7.84 4.28
CA ALA A 16 0.15 -7.61 3.17
C ALA A 16 0.78 -6.63 2.17
N SER A 17 0.35 -6.71 0.90
CA SER A 17 0.85 -5.85 -0.17
C SER A 17 -0.28 -5.09 -0.87
N ILE A 18 -0.15 -3.77 -0.96
CA ILE A 18 -1.09 -2.89 -1.67
C ILE A 18 -0.74 -2.85 -3.17
N VAL A 19 -1.74 -3.06 -4.04
CA VAL A 19 -1.57 -3.05 -5.51
C VAL A 19 -1.66 -1.61 -6.02
N LEU A 20 -0.52 -0.97 -6.26
CA LEU A 20 -0.44 0.46 -6.59
C LEU A 20 -1.18 0.88 -7.88
N PRO A 21 -1.22 0.08 -8.96
CA PRO A 21 -1.97 0.44 -10.16
C PRO A 21 -3.46 0.70 -9.94
N THR A 22 -4.06 0.09 -8.90
CA THR A 22 -5.50 0.26 -8.61
C THR A 22 -5.90 1.67 -8.18
N PHE A 23 -4.92 2.53 -7.90
CA PHE A 23 -5.11 3.93 -7.52
C PHE A 23 -4.78 4.91 -8.66
N VAL A 24 -4.44 4.41 -9.85
CA VAL A 24 -4.28 5.26 -11.03
C VAL A 24 -5.65 5.46 -11.67
N ASN A 25 -6.07 6.72 -11.78
CA ASN A 25 -7.28 7.11 -12.49
C ASN A 25 -6.91 7.53 -13.91
N HIS A 26 -7.52 6.87 -14.89
CA HIS A 26 -7.38 7.19 -16.31
C HIS A 26 -8.47 8.18 -16.73
N PRO A 27 -8.19 9.13 -17.64
CA PRO A 27 -9.21 10.02 -18.17
C PRO A 27 -10.28 9.19 -18.90
N THR A 28 -11.55 9.52 -18.65
CA THR A 28 -12.67 8.91 -19.38
C THR A 28 -12.65 9.43 -20.81
N ILE A 29 -12.50 8.52 -21.77
CA ILE A 29 -12.72 8.79 -23.19
C ILE A 29 -14.19 8.45 -23.47
N THR A 30 -14.91 9.34 -24.13
CA THR A 30 -16.29 9.08 -24.54
C THR A 30 -16.32 8.16 -25.76
N GLN A 31 -17.38 7.36 -25.93
CA GLN A 31 -17.53 6.50 -27.11
C GLN A 31 -17.51 7.30 -28.42
N GLU A 32 -18.04 8.53 -28.39
CA GLU A 32 -18.01 9.44 -29.54
C GLU A 32 -16.57 9.87 -29.90
N GLU A 33 -15.68 10.01 -28.92
CA GLU A 33 -14.27 10.30 -29.15
C GLU A 33 -13.51 9.08 -29.68
N GLU A 34 -13.82 7.86 -29.21
CA GLU A 34 -13.20 6.62 -29.72
C GLU A 34 -13.61 6.30 -31.17
N GLU A 35 -14.84 6.62 -31.57
CA GLU A 35 -15.38 6.32 -32.90
C GLU A 35 -15.06 7.40 -33.96
N ALA A 36 -14.42 8.51 -33.57
CA ALA A 36 -14.04 9.57 -34.50
C ALA A 36 -12.99 9.06 -35.51
N GLU A 37 -13.19 9.36 -36.81
CA GLU A 37 -12.30 8.87 -37.90
C GLU A 37 -10.82 9.27 -37.72
N ASP A 38 -10.55 10.40 -37.06
CA ASP A 38 -9.21 10.92 -36.77
C ASP A 38 -8.75 10.67 -35.32
N TYR A 39 -9.40 9.76 -34.58
CA TYR A 39 -9.02 9.48 -33.19
C TYR A 39 -7.59 8.94 -33.09
N THR A 40 -6.77 9.64 -32.32
CA THR A 40 -5.44 9.18 -31.94
C THR A 40 -5.43 9.00 -30.43
N PRO A 41 -5.16 7.79 -29.90
CA PRO A 41 -5.14 7.59 -28.46
C PRO A 41 -4.06 8.46 -27.83
N PRO A 42 -4.35 9.10 -26.67
CA PRO A 42 -3.40 9.98 -26.03
C PRO A 42 -2.14 9.20 -25.62
N PRO A 43 -0.95 9.81 -25.65
CA PRO A 43 0.25 9.22 -25.08
C PRO A 43 0.02 8.66 -23.68
N ARG A 44 0.70 7.55 -23.38
CA ARG A 44 0.52 6.82 -22.13
C ARG A 44 0.76 7.72 -20.92
N GLY A 45 -0.20 7.75 -20.00
CA GLY A 45 -0.16 8.58 -18.79
C GLY A 45 -0.66 10.01 -18.97
N GLU A 46 -0.99 10.43 -20.19
CA GLU A 46 -1.60 11.75 -20.40
C GLU A 46 -2.98 11.81 -19.72
N GLY A 47 -3.16 12.80 -18.84
CA GLY A 47 -4.37 12.95 -18.04
C GLY A 47 -4.52 11.95 -16.88
N ALA A 48 -3.58 11.02 -16.69
CA ALA A 48 -3.62 10.09 -15.57
C ALA A 48 -3.33 10.80 -14.24
N THR A 49 -4.07 10.44 -13.20
CA THR A 49 -3.88 10.98 -11.85
C THR A 49 -3.78 9.85 -10.83
N PHE A 50 -3.09 10.11 -9.71
CA PHE A 50 -2.93 9.13 -8.65
C PHE A 50 -3.80 9.47 -7.43
N ASP A 51 -4.65 8.55 -7.00
CA ASP A 51 -5.61 8.74 -5.91
C ASP A 51 -4.99 8.41 -4.53
N PHE A 52 -4.31 9.41 -3.98
CA PHE A 52 -3.70 9.31 -2.65
C PHE A 52 -4.72 9.17 -1.51
N GLN A 53 -5.91 9.75 -1.66
CA GLN A 53 -6.95 9.67 -0.62
C GLN A 53 -7.46 8.23 -0.51
N ARG A 54 -7.72 7.57 -1.65
CA ARG A 54 -8.10 6.16 -1.67
C ARG A 54 -6.96 5.26 -1.20
N LEU A 55 -5.71 5.56 -1.54
CA LEU A 55 -4.53 4.85 -1.01
C LEU A 55 -4.48 4.93 0.52
N PHE A 56 -4.66 6.12 1.08
CA PHE A 56 -4.70 6.35 2.52
C PHE A 56 -5.80 5.51 3.19
N GLU A 57 -7.01 5.52 2.65
CA GLU A 57 -8.14 4.74 3.17
C GLU A 57 -7.88 3.23 3.15
N ILE A 58 -7.35 2.71 2.03
CA ILE A 58 -7.03 1.29 1.89
C ILE A 58 -5.87 0.89 2.81
N ALA A 59 -4.83 1.71 2.94
CA ALA A 59 -3.74 1.45 3.88
C ALA A 59 -4.25 1.33 5.31
N LYS A 60 -5.18 2.20 5.75
CA LYS A 60 -5.84 2.07 7.07
C LYS A 60 -6.62 0.76 7.22
N VAL A 61 -7.31 0.30 6.18
CA VAL A 61 -8.01 -0.99 6.18
C VAL A 61 -7.00 -2.13 6.33
N VAL A 62 -5.90 -2.11 5.58
CA VAL A 62 -4.83 -3.11 5.65
C VAL A 62 -4.23 -3.16 7.06
N THR A 63 -3.92 -2.02 7.68
CA THR A 63 -3.43 -1.95 9.07
C THR A 63 -4.38 -2.65 10.04
N ARG A 64 -5.69 -2.38 9.95
CA ARG A 64 -6.69 -3.04 10.83
C ARG A 64 -6.80 -4.53 10.55
N ASN A 65 -6.67 -4.95 9.30
CA ASN A 65 -6.68 -6.37 8.94
C ASN A 65 -5.47 -7.10 9.53
N LEU A 66 -4.27 -6.55 9.37
CA LEU A 66 -3.05 -7.12 9.94
C LEU A 66 -3.09 -7.14 11.47
N ASN A 67 -3.66 -6.12 12.12
CA ASN A 67 -3.87 -6.14 13.57
C ASN A 67 -4.77 -7.32 13.99
N LYS A 68 -5.89 -7.55 13.28
CA LYS A 68 -6.78 -8.69 13.57
C LYS A 68 -6.10 -10.04 13.36
N VAL A 69 -5.21 -10.15 12.36
CA VAL A 69 -4.46 -11.39 12.12
C VAL A 69 -3.61 -11.77 13.33
N ILE A 70 -3.01 -10.80 14.04
CA ILE A 70 -2.22 -11.08 15.26
C ILE A 70 -3.04 -11.87 16.28
N ASP A 71 -4.30 -11.53 16.48
CA ASP A 71 -5.15 -12.18 17.48
C ASP A 71 -5.71 -13.53 16.99
N LEU A 72 -5.98 -13.65 15.69
CA LEU A 72 -6.57 -14.85 15.08
C LEU A 72 -5.54 -15.91 14.68
N ASN A 73 -4.26 -15.54 14.58
CA ASN A 73 -3.23 -16.44 14.07
C ASN A 73 -3.01 -17.67 14.98
N LYS A 74 -2.76 -18.83 14.36
CA LYS A 74 -2.36 -20.04 15.07
C LYS A 74 -0.84 -20.12 15.14
N TYR A 75 -0.29 -19.73 16.29
CA TYR A 75 1.16 -19.75 16.50
C TYR A 75 1.71 -21.18 16.69
N PRO A 76 2.77 -21.56 15.96
CA PRO A 76 3.33 -22.91 16.04
C PRO A 76 4.10 -23.16 17.35
N VAL A 77 4.62 -22.10 17.98
CA VAL A 77 5.41 -22.17 19.22
C VAL A 77 5.00 -21.04 20.18
N PRO A 78 5.06 -21.24 21.51
CA PRO A 78 4.61 -20.25 22.49
C PRO A 78 5.43 -18.94 22.47
N GLU A 79 6.72 -19.00 22.16
CA GLU A 79 7.63 -17.84 22.06
C GLU A 79 7.19 -16.88 20.94
N ALA A 80 6.65 -17.43 19.85
CA ALA A 80 6.10 -16.67 18.73
C ALA A 80 4.79 -15.96 19.11
N ARG A 81 3.91 -16.67 19.83
CA ARG A 81 2.67 -16.07 20.37
C ARG A 81 2.99 -14.97 21.37
N TYR A 82 3.95 -15.22 22.26
CA TYR A 82 4.37 -14.26 23.28
C TYR A 82 4.93 -12.98 22.65
N SER A 83 5.87 -13.11 21.70
CA SER A 83 6.46 -11.96 21.00
C SER A 83 5.40 -11.16 20.23
N ASN A 84 4.55 -11.83 19.44
CA ASN A 84 3.62 -11.12 18.55
C ASN A 84 2.50 -10.41 19.33
N LEU A 85 1.99 -11.01 20.41
CA LEU A 85 0.97 -10.35 21.25
C LEU A 85 1.55 -9.18 22.06
N ARG A 86 2.84 -9.23 22.40
CA ARG A 86 3.51 -8.18 23.17
C ARG A 86 3.82 -6.94 22.33
N HIS A 87 4.39 -7.14 21.14
CA HIS A 87 4.92 -6.04 20.31
C HIS A 87 4.02 -5.67 19.13
N ARG A 88 3.11 -6.57 18.75
CA ARG A 88 2.14 -6.42 17.66
C ARG A 88 2.68 -5.82 16.35
N PRO A 89 3.85 -6.27 15.84
CA PRO A 89 4.41 -5.75 14.61
C PRO A 89 3.58 -6.16 13.38
N MET A 90 3.67 -5.36 12.32
CA MET A 90 3.07 -5.65 11.02
C MET A 90 3.90 -5.07 9.88
N GLY A 91 3.83 -5.71 8.71
CA GLY A 91 4.52 -5.29 7.49
C GLY A 91 3.55 -4.98 6.38
N ILE A 92 3.51 -3.71 5.95
CA ILE A 92 2.73 -3.27 4.78
C ILE A 92 3.70 -2.98 3.65
N GLY A 93 3.62 -3.80 2.60
CA GLY A 93 4.38 -3.63 1.38
C GLY A 93 3.52 -3.15 0.21
N VAL A 94 4.13 -3.09 -0.97
CA VAL A 94 3.47 -2.70 -2.22
C VAL A 94 3.80 -3.69 -3.34
N GLN A 95 2.97 -3.70 -4.35
CA GLN A 95 3.18 -4.43 -5.61
C GLN A 95 2.71 -3.57 -6.79
N GLY A 96 3.28 -3.82 -7.97
CA GLY A 96 2.93 -3.07 -9.19
C GLY A 96 3.51 -1.65 -9.25
N LEU A 97 4.65 -1.37 -8.60
CA LEU A 97 5.28 -0.05 -8.64
C LEU A 97 5.70 0.35 -10.07
N ALA A 98 6.30 -0.59 -10.82
CA ALA A 98 6.69 -0.36 -12.20
C ALA A 98 5.46 -0.14 -13.10
N ASP A 99 4.43 -0.97 -12.92
CA ASP A 99 3.16 -0.84 -13.64
C ASP A 99 2.48 0.51 -13.37
N MET A 100 2.47 0.97 -12.11
CA MET A 100 1.98 2.30 -11.74
C MET A 100 2.75 3.41 -12.48
N PHE A 101 4.09 3.36 -12.53
CA PHE A 101 4.85 4.34 -13.29
C PHE A 101 4.57 4.29 -14.78
N ILE A 102 4.43 3.09 -15.33
CA ILE A 102 4.09 2.88 -16.74
C ILE A 102 2.71 3.47 -17.05
N GLU A 103 1.71 3.26 -16.18
CA GLU A 103 0.37 3.83 -16.33
C GLU A 103 0.35 5.35 -16.18
N MET A 104 1.19 5.90 -15.30
CA MET A 104 1.37 7.34 -15.11
C MET A 104 2.26 7.99 -16.19
N GLY A 105 2.78 7.22 -17.16
CA GLY A 105 3.66 7.75 -18.22
C GLY A 105 5.03 8.21 -17.71
N LEU A 106 5.49 7.71 -16.57
CA LEU A 106 6.72 8.14 -15.90
C LEU A 106 7.86 7.14 -16.15
N PRO A 107 9.01 7.55 -16.71
CA PRO A 107 10.21 6.73 -16.70
C PRO A 107 10.63 6.45 -15.25
N PHE A 108 11.04 5.21 -14.96
CA PHE A 108 11.36 4.77 -13.60
C PHE A 108 12.45 5.62 -12.92
N ASN A 109 13.40 6.13 -13.71
CA ASN A 109 14.52 6.96 -13.25
C ASN A 109 14.25 8.47 -13.36
N SER A 110 13.02 8.89 -13.66
CA SER A 110 12.65 10.30 -13.75
C SER A 110 12.49 10.94 -12.36
N GLU A 111 12.67 12.26 -12.30
CA GLU A 111 12.44 13.02 -11.08
C GLU A 111 10.99 12.91 -10.59
N SER A 112 10.02 12.96 -11.52
CA SER A 112 8.60 12.80 -11.20
C SER A 112 8.27 11.41 -10.65
N ALA A 113 8.90 10.34 -11.15
CA ALA A 113 8.75 9.00 -10.56
C ALA A 113 9.33 8.93 -9.14
N ARG A 114 10.45 9.62 -8.89
CA ARG A 114 11.07 9.74 -7.56
C ARG A 114 10.17 10.47 -6.57
N GLU A 115 9.53 11.56 -7.00
CA GLU A 115 8.56 12.31 -6.21
C GLU A 115 7.32 11.47 -5.90
N LEU A 116 6.70 10.88 -6.92
CA LEU A 116 5.54 10.01 -6.74
C LEU A 116 5.86 8.82 -5.80
N ASN A 117 7.04 8.22 -5.94
CA ASN A 117 7.50 7.17 -5.02
C ASN A 117 7.50 7.65 -3.56
N ARG A 118 8.11 8.81 -3.29
CA ARG A 118 8.17 9.38 -1.95
C ARG A 118 6.77 9.60 -1.39
N ASP A 119 5.90 10.23 -2.18
CA ASP A 119 4.57 10.63 -1.72
C ASP A 119 3.66 9.39 -1.50
N VAL A 120 3.80 8.33 -2.31
CA VAL A 120 3.11 7.04 -2.11
C VAL A 120 3.51 6.40 -0.78
N PHE A 121 4.82 6.29 -0.51
CA PHE A 121 5.29 5.65 0.72
C PHE A 121 5.01 6.52 1.96
N GLU A 122 5.07 7.84 1.85
CA GLU A 122 4.63 8.77 2.90
C GLU A 122 3.15 8.55 3.24
N THR A 123 2.29 8.48 2.23
CA THR A 123 0.85 8.26 2.40
C THR A 123 0.56 6.94 3.11
N ILE A 124 1.20 5.84 2.68
CA ILE A 124 1.03 4.53 3.31
C ILE A 124 1.49 4.55 4.77
N TYR A 125 2.66 5.15 5.04
CA TYR A 125 3.19 5.23 6.40
C TYR A 125 2.30 6.08 7.31
N PHE A 126 1.88 7.25 6.85
CA PHE A 126 1.00 8.14 7.59
C PHE A 126 -0.36 7.48 7.86
N ALA A 127 -0.93 6.78 6.88
CA ALA A 127 -2.15 6.00 7.05
C ALA A 127 -2.00 4.90 8.09
N ALA A 128 -0.90 4.14 8.04
CA ALA A 128 -0.66 3.03 8.95
C ALA A 128 -0.51 3.50 10.41
N ILE A 129 0.27 4.57 10.64
CA ILE A 129 0.40 5.18 11.97
C ILE A 129 -0.94 5.73 12.44
N THR A 130 -1.68 6.43 11.58
CA THR A 130 -3.01 6.96 11.91
C THR A 130 -3.96 5.86 12.35
N ALA A 131 -4.07 4.78 11.56
CA ALA A 131 -4.92 3.64 11.93
C ALA A 131 -4.43 2.93 13.20
N SER A 132 -3.12 2.86 13.43
CA SER A 132 -2.55 2.29 14.65
C SER A 132 -2.92 3.12 15.89
N CYS A 133 -2.88 4.45 15.80
CA CYS A 133 -3.33 5.35 16.88
C CYS A 133 -4.83 5.16 17.16
N GLU A 134 -5.66 5.09 16.11
CA GLU A 134 -7.11 4.86 16.26
C GLU A 134 -7.46 3.50 16.89
N ILE A 135 -6.62 2.47 16.69
CA ILE A 135 -6.75 1.18 17.37
C ILE A 135 -6.39 1.35 18.85
N ALA A 136 -5.26 2.01 19.14
CA ALA A 136 -4.79 2.25 20.50
C ALA A 136 -5.74 3.13 21.34
N GLU A 137 -6.55 3.99 20.71
CA GLU A 137 -7.58 4.77 21.41
C GLU A 137 -8.81 3.93 21.82
N LYS A 138 -9.05 2.79 21.15
CA LYS A 138 -10.22 1.93 21.38
C LYS A 138 -9.95 0.75 22.30
N ASP A 139 -8.72 0.26 22.27
CA ASP A 139 -8.22 -0.83 23.12
C ASP A 139 -7.94 -0.33 24.55
#